data_AF-A0A163W2I1-F1
#
_entry.id   AF-A0A163W2I1-F1
#
_cell.length_a   1.000
_cell.length_b   1.000
_cell.length_c   1.000
_cell.angle_alpha   90.00
_cell.angle_beta   90.00
_cell.angle_gamma   90.00
#
_symmetry.space_group_name_H-M   'P 1'
#
loop_
_entity.id
_entity.type
_entity.pdbx_description
1 polymer ?
#
loop_
_entity_poly.entity_id
_entity_poly.type
_entity_poly.pdbx_seq_one_letter_code
_entity_poly.pdbx_strand_id
1 'polypeptide(L)'
;MDLVGGELPSRDEARAIALNFLEDAAPDLLTSLKISWIEPHDETISFTRQGKTRPVTLTGMKVKMQNRADGRWMWVIVGSNRRVMIFERDIVWITFPGHRGTEKWLHDSWLDERGAGIDPGA
;
A
#
# COMPACT_ATOMS: atom_id res chain seq x y z
N MET A 1 -14.91 -13.29 -2.99
CA MET A 1 -13.80 -13.65 -2.07
C MET A 1 -12.56 -13.75 -2.92
N ASP A 2 -11.56 -12.85 -2.87
CA ASP A 2 -10.27 -13.04 -3.60
C ASP A 2 -9.17 -12.01 -3.24
N LEU A 3 -9.07 -11.59 -1.97
CA LEU A 3 -7.93 -10.78 -1.51
C LEU A 3 -6.78 -11.65 -0.93
N VAL A 4 -6.97 -12.97 -0.91
CA VAL A 4 -6.03 -13.94 -0.31
C VAL A 4 -5.73 -15.02 -1.34
N GLY A 5 -4.50 -15.04 -1.89
CA GLY A 5 -3.98 -16.18 -2.65
C GLY A 5 -3.94 -16.09 -4.19
N GLY A 6 -4.30 -14.96 -4.80
CA GLY A 6 -4.13 -14.77 -6.25
C GLY A 6 -2.68 -14.52 -6.66
N GLU A 7 -2.35 -14.72 -7.94
CA GLU A 7 -1.02 -14.44 -8.48
C GLU A 7 -0.67 -12.96 -8.31
N LEU A 8 0.43 -12.69 -7.61
CA LEU A 8 0.94 -11.33 -7.42
C LEU A 8 1.43 -10.75 -8.74
N PRO A 9 1.24 -9.43 -8.97
CA PRO A 9 1.80 -8.78 -10.14
C PRO A 9 3.32 -8.94 -10.16
N SER A 10 3.90 -8.96 -11.35
CA SER A 10 5.36 -8.87 -11.51
C SER A 10 5.90 -7.57 -10.91
N ARG A 11 7.23 -7.50 -10.72
CA ARG A 11 7.88 -6.28 -10.21
C ARG A 11 7.60 -5.06 -11.10
N ASP A 12 7.60 -5.25 -12.42
CA ASP A 12 7.37 -4.17 -13.38
C ASP A 12 5.89 -3.75 -13.43
N GLU A 13 4.96 -4.69 -13.33
CA GLU A 13 3.52 -4.37 -13.21
C GLU A 13 3.22 -3.65 -11.90
N ALA A 14 3.74 -4.15 -10.77
CA ALA A 14 3.55 -3.50 -9.47
C ALA A 14 4.12 -2.07 -9.47
N ARG A 15 5.28 -1.88 -10.11
CA ARG A 15 5.87 -0.55 -10.32
C ARG A 15 4.93 0.35 -11.11
N ALA A 16 4.44 -0.11 -12.26
CA ALA A 16 3.56 0.69 -13.12
C ALA A 16 2.27 1.09 -12.39
N ILE A 17 1.62 0.13 -11.72
CA ILE A 17 0.40 0.37 -10.94
C ILE A 17 0.65 1.39 -9.82
N ALA A 18 1.77 1.26 -9.10
CA ALA A 18 2.12 2.19 -8.03
C ALA A 18 2.38 3.61 -8.56
N LEU A 19 3.11 3.75 -9.67
CA LEU A 19 3.38 5.07 -10.25
C LEU A 19 2.11 5.73 -10.79
N ASN A 20 1.26 4.99 -11.50
CA ASN A 20 -0.03 5.50 -11.98
C ASN A 20 -0.93 5.94 -10.83
N PHE A 21 -0.96 5.18 -9.73
CA PHE A 21 -1.70 5.60 -8.53
C PHE A 21 -1.15 6.91 -7.94
N LEU A 22 0.18 7.09 -7.92
CA LEU A 22 0.81 8.31 -7.40
C LEU A 22 0.54 9.53 -8.29
N GLU A 23 0.37 9.37 -9.61
CA GLU A 23 -0.04 10.46 -10.50
C GLU A 23 -1.36 11.10 -10.05
N ASP A 24 -2.31 10.27 -9.60
CA ASP A 24 -3.60 10.74 -9.12
C ASP A 24 -3.57 11.19 -7.66
N ALA A 25 -2.94 10.39 -6.77
CA ALA A 25 -3.08 10.55 -5.33
C ALA A 25 -2.02 11.47 -4.69
N ALA A 26 -0.82 11.53 -5.27
CA ALA A 26 0.31 12.27 -4.72
C ALA A 26 1.32 12.66 -5.82
N PRO A 27 0.91 13.46 -6.83
CA PRO A 27 1.75 13.80 -7.97
C PRO A 27 3.01 14.57 -7.55
N ASP A 28 2.96 15.26 -6.41
CA ASP A 28 4.09 15.95 -5.79
C ASP A 28 5.29 15.02 -5.55
N LEU A 29 5.04 13.74 -5.22
CA LEU A 29 6.07 12.76 -4.90
C LEU A 29 6.83 12.26 -6.14
N LEU A 30 6.23 12.34 -7.33
CA LEU A 30 6.81 11.79 -8.57
C LEU A 30 8.11 12.48 -8.97
N THR A 31 8.24 13.77 -8.65
CA THR A 31 9.38 14.60 -9.04
C THR A 31 10.70 14.17 -8.38
N SER A 32 10.62 13.60 -7.18
CA SER A 32 11.78 13.32 -6.33
C SER A 32 11.86 11.87 -5.84
N LEU A 33 10.97 10.99 -6.31
CA LEU A 33 10.98 9.60 -5.85
C LEU A 33 12.19 8.81 -6.37
N LYS A 34 12.65 7.88 -5.53
CA LYS A 34 13.57 6.80 -5.91
C LYS A 34 12.98 5.48 -5.45
N ILE A 35 12.76 4.56 -6.39
CA ILE A 35 12.41 3.18 -6.04
C ILE A 35 13.63 2.53 -5.37
N SER A 36 13.40 1.95 -4.19
CA SER A 36 14.41 1.24 -3.42
C SER A 36 14.35 -0.26 -3.67
N TRP A 37 13.17 -0.87 -3.57
CA TRP A 37 12.96 -2.30 -3.85
C TRP A 37 11.48 -2.61 -4.08
N ILE A 38 11.23 -3.77 -4.70
CA ILE A 38 9.88 -4.28 -5.02
C ILE A 38 9.84 -5.77 -4.72
N GLU A 39 9.11 -6.15 -3.67
CA GLU A 39 9.04 -7.53 -3.18
C GLU A 39 7.66 -7.88 -2.59
N PRO A 40 7.27 -9.16 -2.56
CA PRO A 40 6.10 -9.62 -1.83
C PRO A 40 6.18 -9.25 -0.35
N HIS A 41 5.05 -8.86 0.24
CA HIS A 41 4.95 -8.49 1.64
C HIS A 41 3.59 -8.87 2.20
N ASP A 42 3.59 -9.37 3.42
CA ASP A 42 2.39 -9.59 4.21
C ASP A 42 2.21 -8.42 5.18
N GLU A 43 1.05 -7.77 5.12
CA GLU A 43 0.68 -6.71 6.05
C GLU A 43 -0.57 -7.12 6.81
N THR A 44 -0.47 -7.17 8.14
CA THR A 44 -1.65 -7.38 9.00
C THR A 44 -2.32 -6.05 9.27
N ILE A 45 -3.56 -5.91 8.82
CA ILE A 45 -4.41 -4.76 9.11
C ILE A 45 -5.62 -5.19 9.94
N SER A 46 -6.06 -4.30 10.83
CA SER A 46 -7.33 -4.47 11.53
C SER A 46 -8.45 -3.90 10.67
N PHE A 47 -9.37 -4.74 10.22
CA PHE A 47 -10.53 -4.33 9.41
C PHE A 47 -11.79 -4.38 10.27
N THR A 48 -12.53 -3.28 10.36
CA THR A 48 -13.79 -3.24 11.10
C THR A 48 -14.97 -3.38 10.14
N ARG A 49 -15.66 -4.52 10.21
CA ARG A 49 -16.88 -4.79 9.41
C ARG A 49 -18.05 -5.06 10.34
N GLN A 50 -19.17 -4.35 10.12
CA GLN A 50 -20.39 -4.49 10.94
C GLN A 50 -20.12 -4.37 12.45
N GLY A 51 -19.28 -3.41 12.85
CA GLY A 51 -18.90 -3.18 14.24
C GLY A 51 -17.97 -4.23 14.86
N LYS A 52 -17.46 -5.19 14.08
CA LYS A 52 -16.47 -6.17 14.53
C LYS A 52 -15.13 -5.94 13.86
N THR A 53 -14.13 -5.62 14.66
CA THR A 53 -12.73 -5.54 14.23
C THR A 53 -12.15 -6.94 14.14
N ARG A 54 -11.56 -7.29 13.00
CA ARG A 54 -10.82 -8.55 12.81
C ARG A 54 -9.47 -8.27 12.16
N PRO A 55 -8.40 -8.96 12.59
CA PRO A 55 -7.14 -8.91 11.88
C PRO A 55 -7.28 -9.64 10.53
N VAL A 56 -6.81 -9.01 9.47
CA VAL A 56 -6.71 -9.58 8.12
C VAL A 56 -5.28 -9.40 7.65
N THR A 57 -4.65 -10.49 7.24
CA THR A 57 -3.33 -10.46 6.58
C THR A 57 -3.56 -10.27 5.09
N LEU A 58 -2.98 -9.21 4.54
CA LEU A 58 -2.97 -8.92 3.11
C LEU A 58 -1.59 -9.25 2.54
N THR A 59 -1.55 -10.11 1.52
CA THR A 59 -0.34 -10.37 0.75
C THR A 59 -0.36 -9.52 -0.51
N GLY A 60 0.70 -8.73 -0.74
CA GLY A 60 0.81 -7.88 -1.92
C GLY A 60 2.26 -7.58 -2.31
N MET A 61 2.45 -6.98 -3.48
CA MET A 61 3.75 -6.48 -3.91
C MET A 61 3.99 -5.09 -3.31
N LYS A 62 4.96 -4.99 -2.41
CA LYS A 62 5.37 -3.73 -1.82
C LYS A 62 6.40 -3.06 -2.70
N VAL A 63 6.02 -1.93 -3.28
CA VAL A 63 6.92 -0.97 -3.91
C VAL A 63 7.36 -0.03 -2.81
N LYS A 64 8.64 -0.04 -2.45
CA LYS A 64 9.21 0.89 -1.46
C LYS A 64 10.00 1.98 -2.17
N MET A 65 9.73 3.22 -1.83
CA MET A 65 10.40 4.39 -2.40
C MET A 65 10.89 5.34 -1.31
N GLN A 66 11.87 6.17 -1.68
CA GLN A 66 12.33 7.28 -0.86
C GLN A 66 12.09 8.58 -1.62
N ASN A 67 11.53 9.58 -0.92
CA ASN A 67 11.52 10.95 -1.40
C ASN A 67 12.94 11.52 -1.25
N ARG A 68 13.59 11.86 -2.36
CA ARG A 68 14.94 12.45 -2.32
C ARG A 68 14.95 13.90 -1.83
N ALA A 69 13.81 14.58 -1.85
CA ALA A 69 13.73 15.98 -1.44
C ALA A 69 13.92 16.14 0.08
N ASP A 70 13.40 15.21 0.88
CA ASP A 70 13.42 15.27 2.35
C ASP A 70 13.95 13.98 3.02
N GLY A 71 14.28 12.95 2.23
CA GLY A 71 14.78 11.66 2.70
C GLY A 71 13.71 10.73 3.28
N ARG A 72 12.43 11.13 3.30
CA ARG A 72 11.33 10.37 3.89
C ARG A 72 10.98 9.16 3.03
N TRP A 73 10.50 8.12 3.68
CA TRP A 73 10.09 6.88 3.02
C TRP A 73 8.61 6.91 2.67
N MET A 74 8.28 6.18 1.61
CA MET A 74 6.91 5.91 1.19
C MET A 74 6.84 4.50 0.63
N TRP A 75 5.65 3.89 0.66
CA TRP A 75 5.41 2.63 -0.03
C TRP A 75 3.98 2.52 -0.53
N VAL A 76 3.84 1.74 -1.60
CA VAL A 76 2.55 1.30 -2.13
C VAL A 76 2.55 -0.23 -2.09
N ILE A 77 1.47 -0.85 -1.64
CA ILE A 77 1.27 -2.29 -1.70
C ILE A 77 0.17 -2.57 -2.73
N VAL A 78 0.52 -3.36 -3.74
CA VAL A 78 -0.38 -3.77 -4.83
C VAL A 78 -0.82 -5.21 -4.62
N GLY A 79 -2.13 -5.45 -4.62
CA GLY A 79 -2.72 -6.77 -4.45
C GLY A 79 -2.66 -7.64 -5.70
N SER A 80 -2.96 -8.92 -5.56
CA SER A 80 -3.11 -9.88 -6.66
C SER A 80 -4.17 -9.45 -7.69
N ASN A 81 -5.17 -8.68 -7.27
CA ASN A 81 -6.18 -8.08 -8.13
C ASN A 81 -5.69 -6.88 -8.96
N ARG A 82 -4.36 -6.61 -8.97
CA ARG A 82 -3.74 -5.45 -9.63
C ARG A 82 -4.29 -4.10 -9.15
N ARG A 83 -4.78 -4.03 -7.91
CA ARG A 83 -5.21 -2.77 -7.27
C ARG A 83 -4.28 -2.39 -6.13
N VAL A 84 -4.11 -1.09 -5.91
CA VAL A 84 -3.45 -0.59 -4.70
C VAL A 84 -4.31 -0.95 -3.50
N MET A 85 -3.69 -1.50 -2.46
CA MET A 85 -4.34 -1.85 -1.19
C MET A 85 -3.92 -0.90 -0.07
N ILE A 86 -2.64 -0.50 -0.07
CA ILE A 86 -2.05 0.35 0.97
C ILE A 86 -1.12 1.36 0.31
N PHE A 87 -1.21 2.61 0.76
CA PHE A 87 -0.24 3.65 0.47
C PHE A 87 0.15 4.37 1.77
N GLU A 88 1.44 4.47 2.02
CA GLU A 88 1.96 5.26 3.13
C GLU A 88 3.04 6.20 2.61
N ARG A 89 3.06 7.44 3.12
CA ARG A 89 4.06 8.48 2.80
C ARG A 89 4.56 9.16 4.07
N ASP A 90 5.58 10.00 3.91
CA ASP A 90 6.16 10.80 4.99
C ASP A 90 6.73 9.97 6.16
N ILE A 91 7.24 8.77 5.86
CA ILE A 91 7.76 7.88 6.88
C ILE A 91 9.18 8.25 7.31
N VAL A 92 9.30 8.61 8.59
CA VAL A 92 10.56 8.83 9.28
C VAL A 92 10.91 7.61 10.11
N TRP A 93 12.14 7.11 9.94
CA TRP A 93 12.73 6.11 10.84
C TRP A 93 13.49 6.85 11.92
N ILE A 94 13.11 6.67 13.18
CA ILE A 94 13.90 7.18 14.30
C ILE A 94 15.07 6.21 14.49
N THR A 95 16.30 6.71 14.38
CA THR A 95 17.53 5.92 14.51
C THR A 95 17.64 5.28 15.90
N PHE A 96 17.38 3.97 15.94
CA PHE A 96 17.66 2.97 16.97
C PHE A 96 17.10 3.17 18.40
N PRO A 97 16.22 2.27 18.90
CA PRO A 97 15.64 1.10 18.23
C PRO A 97 14.60 1.57 17.19
N GLY A 98 14.76 1.12 15.95
CA GLY A 98 14.07 1.68 14.77
C GLY A 98 12.56 1.48 14.80
N HIS A 99 11.84 2.45 15.35
CA HIS A 99 10.39 2.49 15.33
C HIS A 99 9.89 3.48 14.26
N ARG A 100 8.84 3.08 13.55
CA ARG A 100 8.14 3.95 12.58
C ARG A 100 7.49 5.10 13.36
N GLY A 101 7.86 6.34 13.03
CA GLY A 101 7.35 7.54 13.71
C GLY A 101 6.02 8.08 13.19
N THR A 102 5.49 7.55 12.08
CA THR A 102 4.26 8.04 11.43
C THR A 102 3.06 7.13 11.62
N GLU A 103 1.89 7.76 11.78
CA GLU A 103 0.57 7.10 11.78
C GLU A 103 0.24 6.50 10.40
N LYS A 104 -0.54 5.42 10.36
CA LYS A 104 -1.02 4.81 9.10
C LYS A 104 -2.16 5.68 8.53
N TRP A 105 -1.97 6.27 7.35
CA TRP A 105 -2.93 7.23 6.76
C TRP A 105 -3.97 6.62 5.80
N LEU A 106 -4.05 5.30 5.67
CA LEU A 106 -5.11 4.64 4.91
C LEU A 106 -5.80 3.59 5.77
N HIS A 107 -6.72 4.06 6.60
CA HIS A 107 -7.72 3.19 7.22
C HIS A 107 -9.11 3.60 6.72
N ASP A 108 -9.70 2.65 6.00
CA ASP A 108 -11.12 2.42 5.76
C ASP A 108 -11.84 3.14 4.59
N SER A 109 -11.75 4.46 4.37
CA SER A 109 -12.65 5.09 3.36
C SER A 109 -12.24 4.95 1.88
N TRP A 110 -10.93 4.87 1.57
CA TRP A 110 -10.46 4.83 0.18
C TRP A 110 -10.76 3.47 -0.52
N LEU A 111 -10.72 2.38 0.23
CA LEU A 111 -11.06 1.03 -0.27
C LEU A 111 -12.55 0.92 -0.60
N ASP A 112 -13.40 1.53 0.23
CA ASP A 112 -14.85 1.53 0.07
C ASP A 112 -15.30 2.39 -1.12
N GLU A 113 -14.73 3.58 -1.30
CA GLU A 113 -15.15 4.53 -2.35
C GLU A 113 -14.76 4.13 -3.77
N ARG A 114 -13.67 3.37 -3.97
CA ARG A 114 -13.22 2.94 -5.31
C ARG A 114 -13.56 1.49 -5.65
N GLY A 115 -14.53 0.93 -4.93
CA GLY A 115 -15.08 -0.38 -5.24
C GLY A 115 -14.05 -1.49 -5.07
N ALA A 116 -13.39 -1.57 -3.91
CA ALA A 116 -13.11 -2.88 -3.31
C ALA A 116 -14.44 -3.49 -2.82
N GLY A 117 -15.45 -3.50 -3.70
CA GLY A 117 -16.66 -4.26 -3.50
C GLY A 117 -16.24 -5.70 -3.44
N ILE A 118 -16.20 -6.26 -2.23
CA ILE A 118 -16.48 -7.68 -2.05
C ILE A 118 -17.83 -7.87 -2.71
N ASP A 119 -17.83 -8.37 -3.95
CA ASP A 119 -19.04 -8.92 -4.54
C ASP A 119 -19.52 -10.02 -3.59
N PRO A 120 -20.73 -9.89 -2.99
CA PRO A 120 -21.29 -10.95 -2.17
C PRO A 120 -21.87 -12.11 -2.99
N GLY A 121 -21.77 -12.12 -4.33
CA GLY A 121 -22.33 -13.22 -5.11
C GLY A 121 -21.80 -13.35 -6.54
N ALA A 122 -20.96 -14.37 -6.74
CA ALA A 122 -20.93 -15.18 -7.94
C ALA A 122 -20.64 -16.64 -7.54
#